data_AF-A0A7K3XLP4-F1
#
_entry.id   AF-A0A7K3XLP4-F1
#
_cell.length_a   1.000
_cell.length_b   1.000
_cell.length_c   1.000
_cell.angle_alpha   90.00
_cell.angle_beta   90.00
_cell.angle_gamma   90.00
#
_symmetry.space_group_name_H-M   'P 1'
#
loop_
_entity.id
_entity.type
_entity.pdbx_description
1 polymer ?
#
loop_
_entity_poly.entity_id
_entity_poly.type
_entity_poly.pdbx_seq_one_letter_code
_entity_poly.pdbx_strand_id
1 'polypeptide(L)'
;MSLNQFMTENLGVIKNEIIKNIPNPEFDSHEFIRLFTKRFEISYIEFLSSYKNEPFRNVHAQIGRFLSEHQEQLEIKDFGTTQSPNIFGIGSTNERWVKTDPGSSAQMELTFKRLRLGGKQVIL
;
A
#
# COMPACT_ATOMS: atom_id res chain seq x y z
N MET A 1 -5.64 1.16 21.81
CA MET A 1 -5.10 2.14 20.83
C MET A 1 -5.86 1.98 19.53
N SER A 2 -6.14 3.06 18.79
CA SER A 2 -6.76 2.93 17.46
C SER A 2 -5.73 2.54 16.40
N LEU A 3 -6.18 1.96 15.28
CA LEU A 3 -5.28 1.61 14.18
C LEU A 3 -4.56 2.84 13.61
N ASN A 4 -5.28 3.96 13.45
CA ASN A 4 -4.68 5.19 12.94
C ASN A 4 -3.57 5.69 13.89
N GLN A 5 -3.85 5.78 15.20
CA GLN A 5 -2.83 6.16 16.20
C GLN A 5 -1.61 5.25 16.14
N PHE A 6 -1.83 3.94 16.08
CA PHE A 6 -0.75 2.96 15.98
C PHE A 6 0.09 3.18 14.71
N MET A 7 -0.54 3.39 13.56
CA MET A 7 0.16 3.62 12.30
C MET A 7 0.92 4.96 12.30
N THR A 8 0.38 6.01 12.92
CA THR A 8 1.09 7.28 13.11
C THR A 8 2.33 7.12 13.98
N GLU A 9 2.23 6.40 15.11
CA GLU A 9 3.36 6.13 16.01
C GLU A 9 4.44 5.26 15.34
N ASN A 10 4.04 4.41 14.40
CA ASN A 10 4.93 3.50 13.67
C ASN A 10 5.26 3.97 12.24
N LEU A 11 5.04 5.26 11.93
CA LEU A 11 5.20 5.80 10.57
C LEU A 11 6.61 5.54 10.01
N GLY A 12 7.63 5.68 10.84
CA GLY A 12 9.03 5.42 10.46
C GLY A 12 9.28 3.95 10.08
N VAL A 13 8.70 3.01 10.81
CA VAL A 13 8.78 1.57 10.52
C VAL A 13 8.00 1.25 9.24
N ILE A 14 6.78 1.79 9.10
CA ILE A 14 5.96 1.60 7.90
C ILE A 14 6.70 2.09 6.66
N LYS A 15 7.27 3.29 6.71
CA LYS A 15 8.03 3.86 5.59
C LYS A 15 9.30 3.06 5.29
N ASN A 16 10.18 2.91 6.28
CA ASN A 16 11.55 2.47 6.04
C ASN A 16 11.71 0.94 6.03
N GLU A 17 10.85 0.20 6.73
CA GLU A 17 10.96 -1.26 6.84
C GLU A 17 9.91 -2.00 6.00
N ILE A 18 8.75 -1.39 5.73
CA ILE A 18 7.71 -2.00 4.88
C ILE A 18 7.78 -1.45 3.47
N ILE A 19 7.44 -0.17 3.27
CA ILE A 19 7.30 0.42 1.94
C ILE A 19 8.64 0.38 1.19
N LYS A 20 9.73 0.92 1.76
CA LYS A 20 11.02 0.96 1.06
C LYS A 20 11.56 -0.42 0.68
N ASN A 21 11.23 -1.47 1.45
CA ASN A 21 11.66 -2.84 1.20
C ASN A 21 10.80 -3.62 0.18
N ILE A 22 9.68 -3.07 -0.28
CA ILE A 22 8.96 -3.66 -1.42
C ILE A 22 9.87 -3.58 -2.67
N PRO A 23 10.21 -4.69 -3.36
CA PRO A 23 11.22 -4.63 -4.43
C PRO A 23 10.87 -3.70 -5.58
N ASN A 24 9.59 -3.59 -5.92
CA ASN A 24 9.12 -2.79 -7.03
C ASN A 24 8.87 -1.32 -6.60
N PRO A 25 9.09 -0.34 -7.50
CA PRO A 25 8.69 1.03 -7.27
C PRO A 25 7.17 1.20 -7.14
N GLU A 26 6.41 0.31 -7.77
CA GLU A 26 4.95 0.21 -7.64
C GLU A 26 4.58 -0.94 -6.71
N PHE A 27 3.51 -0.75 -5.95
CA PHE A 27 2.90 -1.77 -5.12
C PHE A 27 1.41 -1.48 -4.99
N ASP A 28 0.66 -2.42 -4.43
CA ASP A 28 -0.78 -2.25 -4.20
C ASP A 28 -1.15 -2.40 -2.72
N SER A 29 -2.36 -1.97 -2.35
CA SER A 29 -2.83 -2.06 -0.97
C SER A 29 -2.80 -3.49 -0.44
N HIS A 30 -3.03 -4.52 -1.27
CA HIS A 30 -2.93 -5.91 -0.84
C HIS A 30 -1.50 -6.36 -0.50
N GLU A 31 -0.51 -5.98 -1.30
CA GLU A 31 0.91 -6.22 -1.02
C GLU A 31 1.34 -5.52 0.27
N PHE A 32 0.98 -4.25 0.42
CA PHE A 32 1.24 -3.50 1.65
C PHE A 32 0.63 -4.20 2.87
N ILE A 33 -0.65 -4.58 2.79
CA ILE A 33 -1.34 -5.25 3.89
C ILE A 33 -0.63 -6.55 4.26
N ARG A 34 -0.25 -7.41 3.30
CA ARG A 34 0.49 -8.65 3.60
C ARG A 34 1.77 -8.40 4.40
N LEU A 35 2.53 -7.38 4.04
CA LEU A 35 3.77 -7.03 4.73
C LEU A 35 3.50 -6.39 6.09
N PHE A 36 2.50 -5.51 6.18
CA PHE A 36 2.04 -4.92 7.43
C PHE A 36 1.59 -5.99 8.44
N THR A 37 0.75 -6.93 8.00
CA THR A 37 0.28 -8.02 8.86
C THR A 37 1.41 -8.90 9.34
N LYS A 38 2.41 -9.15 8.50
CA LYS A 38 3.61 -9.92 8.88
C LYS A 38 4.53 -9.15 9.83
N ARG A 39 4.64 -7.83 9.68
CA ARG A 39 5.49 -7.01 10.56
C ARG A 39 4.88 -6.80 11.94
N PHE A 40 3.55 -6.68 12.01
CA PHE A 40 2.79 -6.31 13.21
C PHE A 40 1.72 -7.36 13.56
N GLU A 41 2.07 -8.65 13.53
CA GLU A 41 1.10 -9.76 13.66
C GLU A 41 0.17 -9.63 14.86
N ILE A 42 0.73 -9.40 16.06
CA ILE A 42 -0.04 -9.29 17.30
C ILE A 42 -1.02 -8.11 17.26
N SER A 43 -0.52 -6.91 16.95
CA SER A 43 -1.35 -5.71 16.87
C SER A 43 -2.41 -5.83 15.78
N TYR A 44 -2.08 -6.44 14.64
CA TYR A 44 -3.05 -6.70 13.57
C TYR A 44 -4.20 -7.59 14.04
N ILE A 45 -3.92 -8.67 14.78
CA ILE A 45 -4.96 -9.53 15.38
C ILE A 45 -5.83 -8.72 16.35
N GLU A 46 -5.22 -7.89 17.21
CA GLU A 46 -5.96 -7.03 18.14
C GLU A 46 -6.90 -6.05 17.42
N PHE A 47 -6.43 -5.43 16.32
CA PHE A 47 -7.28 -4.55 15.51
C PHE A 47 -8.45 -5.29 14.88
N LEU A 48 -8.23 -6.49 14.36
CA LEU A 48 -9.32 -7.33 13.84
C LEU A 48 -10.33 -7.66 14.93
N SER A 49 -9.86 -8.05 16.12
CA SER A 49 -10.71 -8.40 17.27
C SER A 49 -11.55 -7.24 17.80
N SER A 50 -11.19 -5.99 17.47
CA SER A 50 -11.97 -4.81 17.85
C SER A 50 -13.29 -4.64 17.06
N TYR A 51 -13.45 -5.36 15.95
CA TYR A 51 -14.64 -5.31 15.09
C TYR A 51 -15.49 -6.58 15.21
N LYS A 52 -16.80 -6.41 15.43
CA LYS A 52 -17.75 -7.54 15.49
C LYS A 52 -18.17 -8.07 14.12
N ASN A 53 -18.25 -7.19 13.12
CA ASN A 53 -18.69 -7.49 11.76
C ASN A 53 -17.61 -7.07 10.77
N GLU A 54 -17.37 -7.88 9.75
CA GLU A 54 -16.47 -7.54 8.64
C GLU A 54 -15.09 -7.02 9.10
N PRO A 55 -14.39 -7.69 10.05
CA PRO A 55 -13.20 -7.15 10.70
C PRO A 55 -12.07 -6.83 9.70
N PHE A 56 -11.84 -7.74 8.75
CA PHE A 56 -10.84 -7.54 7.69
C PHE A 56 -11.16 -6.33 6.83
N ARG A 57 -12.40 -6.22 6.34
CA ARG A 57 -12.82 -5.08 5.51
C ARG A 57 -12.66 -3.76 6.26
N ASN A 58 -13.04 -3.70 7.53
CA ASN A 58 -12.93 -2.48 8.33
C ASN A 58 -11.48 -2.07 8.62
N VAL A 59 -10.61 -3.03 8.93
CA VAL A 59 -9.18 -2.77 9.16
C VAL A 59 -8.50 -2.38 7.84
N HIS A 60 -8.72 -3.11 6.75
CA HIS A 60 -8.11 -2.84 5.45
C HIS A 60 -8.56 -1.50 4.87
N ALA A 61 -9.83 -1.12 5.03
CA ALA A 61 -10.31 0.20 4.63
C ALA A 61 -9.62 1.35 5.39
N GLN A 62 -9.35 1.16 6.70
CA GLN A 62 -8.61 2.15 7.47
C GLN A 62 -7.13 2.22 7.08
N ILE A 63 -6.50 1.07 6.77
CA ILE A 63 -5.14 1.05 6.22
C ILE A 63 -5.09 1.83 4.91
N GLY A 64 -6.00 1.53 3.96
CA GLY A 64 -6.05 2.22 2.67
C GLY A 64 -6.28 3.73 2.83
N ARG A 65 -7.20 4.13 3.73
CA ARG A 65 -7.40 5.54 4.07
C ARG A 65 -6.14 6.18 4.65
N PHE A 66 -5.46 5.51 5.58
CA PHE A 66 -4.23 6.01 6.18
C PHE A 66 -3.15 6.24 5.11
N LEU A 67 -2.95 5.29 4.19
CA LEU A 67 -2.00 5.43 3.08
C LEU A 67 -2.35 6.64 2.20
N SER A 68 -3.63 6.81 1.87
CA SER A 68 -4.11 7.94 1.06
C SER A 68 -3.89 9.29 1.74
N GLU A 69 -4.15 9.39 3.04
CA GLU A 69 -4.02 10.62 3.83
C GLU A 69 -2.57 10.99 4.15
N HIS A 70 -1.65 10.01 4.19
CA HIS A 70 -0.25 10.20 4.61
C HIS A 70 0.77 9.98 3.48
N GLN A 71 0.36 10.17 2.23
CA GLN A 71 1.19 9.96 1.03
C GLN A 71 2.55 10.68 1.08
N GLU A 72 2.54 11.95 1.51
CA GLU A 72 3.76 12.76 1.60
C GLU A 72 4.74 12.19 2.62
N GLN A 73 4.29 11.89 3.84
CA GLN A 73 5.18 11.37 4.88
C GLN A 73 5.71 9.97 4.56
N LEU A 74 4.87 9.17 3.89
CA LEU A 74 5.20 7.80 3.47
C LEU A 74 6.04 7.75 2.18
N GLU A 75 6.26 8.88 1.49
CA GLU A 75 6.95 8.94 0.19
C GLU A 75 6.30 8.02 -0.86
N ILE A 76 4.97 8.08 -0.96
CA ILE A 76 4.19 7.35 -1.96
C ILE A 76 3.19 8.27 -2.64
N LYS A 77 2.66 7.84 -3.79
CA LYS A 77 1.62 8.53 -4.51
C LYS A 77 0.58 7.56 -5.05
N ASP A 78 -0.68 7.94 -4.97
CA ASP A 78 -1.79 7.23 -5.61
C ASP A 78 -1.54 7.12 -7.13
N PHE A 79 -1.70 5.92 -7.66
CA PHE A 79 -1.53 5.58 -9.06
C PHE A 79 -2.72 4.80 -9.61
N GLY A 80 -3.93 5.16 -9.17
CA GLY A 80 -5.20 4.56 -9.55
C GLY A 80 -5.43 3.21 -8.89
N THR A 81 -6.22 2.36 -9.54
CA THR A 81 -6.62 1.05 -8.99
C THR A 81 -6.04 -0.11 -9.80
N THR A 82 -5.89 -1.26 -9.16
CA THR A 82 -5.51 -2.52 -9.80
C THR A 82 -6.36 -3.67 -9.26
N GLN A 83 -6.35 -4.81 -9.95
CA GLN A 83 -6.97 -6.07 -9.51
C GLN A 83 -5.86 -7.02 -9.04
N SER A 84 -5.92 -7.46 -7.79
CA SER A 84 -4.94 -8.40 -7.23
C SER A 84 -5.57 -9.25 -6.12
N PRO A 85 -5.00 -10.43 -5.79
CA PRO A 85 -5.51 -11.25 -4.70
C PRO A 85 -5.26 -10.58 -3.35
N ASN A 86 -6.26 -10.58 -2.47
CA ASN A 86 -6.14 -10.16 -1.08
C ASN A 86 -5.39 -11.21 -0.23
N ILE A 87 -5.36 -11.04 1.09
CA ILE A 87 -4.67 -11.97 2.01
C ILE A 87 -5.28 -13.39 2.04
N PHE A 88 -6.49 -13.58 1.48
CA PHE A 88 -7.16 -14.87 1.34
C PHE A 88 -7.03 -15.47 -0.06
N GLY A 89 -6.26 -14.84 -0.95
CA GLY A 89 -6.14 -15.27 -2.35
C GLY A 89 -7.33 -14.87 -3.23
N ILE A 90 -8.27 -14.06 -2.72
CA ILE A 90 -9.47 -13.64 -3.46
C ILE A 90 -9.16 -12.35 -4.22
N GLY A 91 -9.33 -12.37 -5.55
CA GLY A 91 -9.14 -11.19 -6.40
C GLY A 91 -10.14 -10.08 -6.09
N SER A 92 -9.65 -8.88 -5.79
CA SER A 92 -10.48 -7.68 -5.60
C SER A 92 -9.75 -6.39 -5.98
N THR A 93 -10.53 -5.41 -6.44
CA THR A 93 -9.99 -4.09 -6.82
C THR A 93 -9.48 -3.37 -5.57
N ASN A 94 -8.28 -2.81 -5.67
CA ASN A 94 -7.66 -2.03 -4.61
C ASN A 94 -6.76 -0.93 -5.19
N GLU A 95 -6.35 0.01 -4.35
CA GLU A 95 -5.50 1.14 -4.73
C GLU A 95 -4.07 0.67 -5.04
N ARG A 96 -3.49 1.32 -6.04
CA ARG A 96 -2.10 1.14 -6.46
C ARG A 96 -1.32 2.38 -6.07
N TRP A 97 -0.10 2.16 -5.61
CA TRP A 97 0.79 3.17 -5.08
C TRP A 97 2.13 3.11 -5.82
N VAL A 98 2.75 4.27 -5.99
CA VAL A 98 4.12 4.39 -6.50
C VAL A 98 4.98 5.12 -5.49
N LYS A 99 6.19 4.62 -5.21
CA LYS A 99 7.16 5.29 -4.34
C LYS A 99 7.66 6.57 -4.99
N THR A 100 7.71 7.65 -4.23
CA THR A 100 8.19 8.96 -4.70
C THR A 100 9.68 9.17 -4.44
N ASP A 101 10.32 8.31 -3.65
CA ASP A 101 11.79 8.31 -3.46
C ASP A 101 12.43 7.00 -3.94
N PRO A 102 12.75 6.87 -5.23
CA PRO A 102 13.73 5.91 -5.73
C PRO A 102 14.96 6.69 -6.18
N GLY A 103 16.12 6.46 -5.56
CA GLY A 103 17.39 7.12 -5.87
C GLY A 103 17.52 7.68 -7.31
N SER A 104 17.53 9.02 -7.41
CA SER A 104 17.57 9.86 -8.62
C SER A 104 16.25 10.09 -9.37
N SER A 105 15.93 11.37 -9.52
CA SER A 105 14.85 11.95 -10.33
C SER A 105 14.79 11.42 -11.78
N ALA A 106 15.93 10.98 -12.34
CA ALA A 106 16.01 10.43 -13.69
C ALA A 106 15.32 9.05 -13.85
N GLN A 107 15.38 8.19 -12.82
CA GLN A 107 14.70 6.89 -12.84
C GLN A 107 13.19 7.03 -12.66
N MET A 108 12.73 8.03 -11.89
CA MET A 108 11.31 8.38 -11.80
C MET A 108 10.76 8.81 -13.17
N GLU A 109 11.44 9.71 -13.87
CA GLU A 109 10.98 10.18 -15.19
C GLU A 109 10.87 9.03 -16.21
N LEU A 110 11.85 8.11 -16.21
CA LEU A 110 11.83 6.91 -17.04
C LEU A 110 10.73 5.92 -16.63
N THR A 111 10.50 5.72 -15.33
CA THR A 111 9.43 4.87 -14.80
C THR A 111 8.07 5.43 -15.19
N PHE A 112 7.80 6.71 -14.90
CA PHE A 112 6.55 7.37 -15.31
C PHE A 112 6.37 7.38 -16.84
N LYS A 113 7.44 7.56 -17.62
CA LYS A 113 7.39 7.53 -19.09
C LYS A 113 7.09 6.12 -19.61
N ARG A 114 7.69 5.06 -19.06
CA ARG A 114 7.36 3.66 -19.41
C ARG A 114 5.92 3.30 -19.05
N LEU A 115 5.46 3.70 -17.87
CA LEU A 115 4.10 3.42 -17.39
C LEU A 115 3.03 4.15 -18.19
N ARG A 116 3.28 5.41 -18.60
CA ARG A 116 2.38 6.15 -19.51
C ARG A 116 2.35 5.56 -20.93
N LEU A 117 3.44 4.97 -21.40
CA LEU A 117 3.55 4.38 -22.74
C LEU A 117 2.94 2.98 -22.82
N GLY A 118 2.91 2.22 -21.73
CA GLY A 118 2.28 0.89 -21.65
C GLY A 118 0.74 0.88 -21.71
N GLY A 119 0.10 2.05 -21.62
CA GLY A 119 -1.36 2.22 -21.71
C GLY A 119 -1.90 2.34 -23.14
N LYS A 120 -1.05 2.35 -24.19
CA LYS A 120 -1.51 2.24 -25.57
C LYS A 120 -1.58 0.76 -25.96
N GLN A 121 -2.80 0.25 -25.89
CA GLN A 121 -3.23 -0.97 -26.54
C GLN A 121 -2.74 -0.95 -28.00
N VAL A 122 -1.81 -1.85 -28.32
CA VAL A 122 -1.44 -2.15 -29.71
C VAL A 122 -2.64 -2.86 -30.31
N ILE A 123 -3.46 -2.11 -31.04
CA ILE A 123 -4.38 -2.68 -32.03
C ILE A 123 -3.55 -2.74 -33.31
N LEU A 124 -3.08 -3.95 -33.65
CA LEU A 124 -2.71 -4.29 -35.02
C LEU A 124 -3.99 -4.52 -35.82
#